data_AF-A0AAJ2D750-F1
#
_entry.id   AF-A0AAJ2D750-F1
#
_cell.length_a   1.000
_cell.length_b   1.000
_cell.length_c   1.000
_cell.angle_alpha   90.00
_cell.angle_beta   90.00
_cell.angle_gamma   90.00
#
_symmetry.space_group_name_H-M   'P 1'
#
loop_
_entity.id
_entity.type
_entity.pdbx_description
1 polymer ?
#
loop_
_entity_poly.entity_id
_entity_poly.type
_entity_poly.pdbx_seq_one_letter_code
_entity_poly.pdbx_strand_id
1 'polypeptide(L)'
;MKRVKSVDRLLLESYFTRSEIKKIKNNANVFQLDILYSVRDIGRRTFRASIILGVILTIFTIGTVSKDGVFGFGIIVLMCFMVVIPSYFLTPMRLYIKSLYFFVKDRKNEKCK
;
A
#
# COMPACT_ATOMS: atom_id res chain seq x y z
N MET A 1 -19.47 16.67 -13.86
CA MET A 1 -18.29 16.27 -14.68
C MET A 1 -16.92 16.81 -14.18
N LYS A 2 -16.83 17.93 -13.45
CA LYS A 2 -15.54 18.50 -12.96
C LYS A 2 -14.80 17.64 -11.91
N ARG A 3 -15.51 16.92 -11.01
CA ARG A 3 -14.88 16.06 -9.98
C ARG A 3 -14.16 14.85 -10.55
N VAL A 4 -14.68 14.23 -11.63
CA VAL A 4 -14.09 13.01 -12.23
C VAL A 4 -12.70 13.29 -12.83
N LYS A 5 -12.52 14.45 -13.48
CA LYS A 5 -11.20 14.89 -13.97
C LYS A 5 -10.20 15.15 -12.83
N SER A 6 -10.68 15.50 -11.63
CA SER A 6 -9.84 15.69 -10.45
C SER A 6 -9.34 14.36 -9.88
N VAL A 7 -10.21 13.35 -9.80
CA VAL A 7 -9.86 12.02 -9.25
C VAL A 7 -8.89 11.29 -10.18
N ASP A 8 -9.14 11.31 -11.50
CA ASP A 8 -8.24 10.68 -12.47
C ASP A 8 -6.84 11.31 -12.44
N ARG A 9 -6.75 12.63 -12.25
CA ARG A 9 -5.47 13.36 -12.10
C ARG A 9 -4.75 12.99 -10.81
N LEU A 10 -5.45 12.90 -9.68
CA LEU A 10 -4.86 12.51 -8.39
C LEU A 10 -4.36 11.06 -8.41
N LEU A 11 -5.06 10.16 -9.09
CA LEU A 11 -4.63 8.77 -9.28
C LEU A 11 -3.41 8.68 -10.21
N LEU A 12 -3.39 9.41 -11.32
CA LEU A 12 -2.22 9.50 -12.21
C LEU A 12 -0.99 10.04 -11.48
N GLU A 13 -1.17 11.07 -10.66
CA GLU A 13 -0.15 11.65 -9.80
C GLU A 13 0.34 10.71 -8.67
N SER A 14 -0.36 9.60 -8.44
CA SER A 14 -0.01 8.54 -7.50
C SER A 14 0.47 7.27 -8.21
N TYR A 15 1.01 7.44 -9.43
CA TYR A 15 1.61 6.39 -10.27
C TYR A 15 0.63 5.31 -10.78
N PHE A 16 -0.68 5.57 -10.73
CA PHE A 16 -1.63 4.73 -11.46
C PHE A 16 -1.54 5.00 -12.95
N THR A 17 -1.52 3.95 -13.77
CA THR A 17 -1.57 4.06 -15.22
C THR A 17 -3.00 4.28 -15.69
N ARG A 18 -3.17 4.88 -16.88
CA ARG A 18 -4.51 5.08 -17.47
C ARG A 18 -5.27 3.78 -17.67
N SER A 19 -4.58 2.67 -17.95
CA SER A 19 -5.19 1.34 -18.08
C SER A 19 -5.67 0.79 -16.73
N GLU A 20 -4.88 0.96 -15.66
CA GLU A 20 -5.28 0.61 -14.29
C GLU A 20 -6.51 1.42 -13.84
N ILE A 21 -6.50 2.74 -14.07
CA ILE A 21 -7.64 3.62 -13.74
C ILE A 21 -8.88 3.18 -14.51
N LYS A 22 -8.75 2.84 -15.80
CA LYS A 22 -9.87 2.34 -16.61
C LYS A 22 -10.43 1.02 -16.06
N LYS A 23 -9.58 0.08 -15.62
CA LYS A 23 -10.00 -1.18 -14.99
C LYS A 23 -10.70 -0.95 -13.66
N ILE A 24 -10.13 -0.12 -12.78
CA ILE A 24 -10.69 0.22 -11.47
C ILE A 24 -12.05 0.91 -11.66
N LYS A 25 -12.15 1.83 -12.61
CA LYS A 25 -13.39 2.53 -12.95
C LYS A 25 -14.45 1.59 -13.50
N ASN A 26 -14.08 0.64 -14.35
CA ASN A 26 -15.02 -0.33 -14.88
C ASN A 26 -15.59 -1.22 -13.76
N ASN A 27 -14.73 -1.72 -12.86
CA ASN A 27 -15.17 -2.51 -11.71
C ASN A 27 -16.00 -1.67 -10.73
N ALA A 28 -15.58 -0.43 -10.41
CA ALA A 28 -16.32 0.43 -9.51
C ALA A 28 -17.72 0.78 -10.04
N ASN A 29 -17.88 0.94 -11.36
CA ASN A 29 -19.18 1.18 -11.99
C ASN A 29 -20.12 -0.03 -11.87
N VAL A 30 -19.57 -1.26 -11.92
CA VAL A 30 -20.32 -2.51 -11.70
C VAL A 30 -20.83 -2.60 -10.26
N PHE A 31 -20.09 -2.08 -9.29
CA PHE A 31 -20.45 -2.12 -7.87
C PHE A 31 -21.05 -0.81 -7.32
N GLN A 32 -21.31 0.19 -8.18
CA GLN A 32 -21.73 1.56 -7.78
C GLN A 32 -20.85 2.19 -6.68
N LEU A 33 -19.56 1.85 -6.65
CA LEU A 33 -18.62 2.32 -5.64
C LEU A 33 -17.93 3.62 -6.07
N ASP A 34 -17.72 4.53 -5.13
CA ASP A 34 -16.87 5.70 -5.35
C ASP A 34 -15.39 5.26 -5.36
N ILE A 35 -14.72 5.46 -6.50
CA ILE A 35 -13.33 5.08 -6.74
C ILE A 35 -12.40 5.77 -5.74
N LEU A 36 -12.65 7.05 -5.45
CA LEU A 36 -11.82 7.84 -4.54
C LEU A 36 -11.87 7.22 -3.13
N TYR A 37 -13.07 6.91 -2.65
CA TYR A 37 -13.27 6.33 -1.33
C TYR A 37 -12.67 4.93 -1.24
N SER A 38 -12.82 4.13 -2.30
CA SER A 38 -12.30 2.76 -2.36
C SER A 38 -10.77 2.72 -2.32
N VAL A 39 -10.09 3.52 -3.14
CA VAL A 39 -8.62 3.60 -3.16
C VAL A 39 -8.11 4.15 -1.83
N ARG A 40 -8.79 5.14 -1.25
CA ARG A 40 -8.43 5.72 0.06
C ARG A 40 -8.58 4.71 1.19
N ASP A 41 -9.63 3.90 1.20
CA ASP A 41 -9.85 2.87 2.22
C ASP A 41 -8.81 1.74 2.13
N ILE A 42 -8.50 1.30 0.91
CA ILE A 42 -7.41 0.33 0.66
C ILE A 42 -6.07 0.88 1.17
N GLY A 43 -5.75 2.14 0.83
CA GLY A 43 -4.54 2.81 1.33
C GLY A 43 -4.49 2.89 2.86
N ARG A 44 -5.61 3.25 3.50
CA ARG A 44 -5.72 3.33 4.97
C ARG A 44 -5.53 1.97 5.65
N ARG A 45 -6.15 0.91 5.12
CA ARG A 45 -5.99 -0.46 5.64
C ARG A 45 -4.55 -0.93 5.46
N THR A 46 -3.97 -0.68 4.30
CA THR A 46 -2.56 -1.02 4.01
C THR A 46 -1.61 -0.29 4.97
N PHE A 47 -1.86 0.99 5.26
CA PHE A 47 -1.07 1.76 6.23
C PHE A 47 -1.16 1.17 7.64
N ARG A 48 -2.38 0.88 8.11
CA ARG A 48 -2.58 0.25 9.43
C ARG A 48 -1.90 -1.10 9.51
N ALA A 49 -2.08 -1.94 8.49
CA ALA A 49 -1.43 -3.25 8.42
C ALA A 49 0.10 -3.11 8.44
N SER A 50 0.67 -2.16 7.69
CA SER A 50 2.13 -1.93 7.68
C SER A 50 2.68 -1.50 9.05
N ILE A 51 1.94 -0.69 9.82
CA ILE A 51 2.36 -0.29 11.17
C ILE A 51 2.34 -1.50 12.10
N ILE A 52 1.25 -2.26 12.11
CA ILE A 52 1.10 -3.42 12.99
C ILE A 52 2.19 -4.46 12.67
N LEU A 53 2.38 -4.77 11.38
CA LEU A 53 3.39 -5.71 10.93
C LEU A 53 4.80 -5.20 11.28
N GLY A 54 5.06 -3.91 11.10
CA GLY A 54 6.32 -3.28 11.47
C GLY A 54 6.64 -3.42 12.95
N VAL A 55 5.69 -3.14 13.84
CA VAL A 55 5.88 -3.28 15.30
C VAL A 55 6.17 -4.73 15.69
N ILE A 56 5.41 -5.69 15.15
CA ILE A 56 5.63 -7.12 15.42
C ILE A 56 7.02 -7.55 14.94
N LEU A 57 7.41 -7.15 13.72
CA LEU A 57 8.73 -7.43 13.17
C LEU A 57 9.84 -6.81 14.00
N THR A 58 9.68 -5.58 14.48
CA THR A 58 10.69 -4.92 15.33
C THR A 58 10.85 -5.68 16.66
N ILE A 59 9.77 -6.03 17.34
CA ILE A 59 9.84 -6.79 18.60
C ILE A 59 10.48 -8.16 18.36
N PHE A 60 10.07 -8.86 17.31
CA PHE A 60 10.62 -10.17 16.94
C PHE A 60 12.12 -10.07 16.63
N THR A 61 12.52 -9.07 15.84
CA THR A 61 13.92 -8.85 15.48
C THR A 61 14.78 -8.54 16.70
N ILE A 62 14.31 -7.67 17.61
CA ILE A 62 15.05 -7.38 18.85
C ILE A 62 15.21 -8.65 19.68
N GLY A 63 14.13 -9.43 19.88
CA GLY A 63 14.19 -10.67 20.65
C GLY A 63 15.16 -11.70 20.06
N THR A 64 15.13 -11.89 18.74
CA THR A 64 16.03 -12.82 18.04
C THR A 64 17.48 -12.32 18.04
N VAL A 65 17.74 -11.03 17.86
CA VAL A 65 19.09 -10.47 17.90
C VAL A 65 19.68 -10.55 19.31
N SER A 66 18.87 -10.33 20.35
CA SER A 66 19.32 -10.49 21.74
C SER A 66 19.70 -11.92 22.09
N LYS A 67 19.12 -12.92 21.42
CA LYS A 67 19.36 -14.34 21.70
C LYS A 67 20.42 -14.98 20.80
N ASP A 68 20.34 -14.72 19.49
CA ASP A 68 21.11 -15.41 18.45
C ASP A 68 22.11 -14.46 17.74
N GLY A 69 22.19 -13.20 18.18
CA GLY A 69 23.12 -12.21 17.65
C GLY A 69 22.87 -11.85 16.18
N VAL A 70 23.95 -11.50 15.48
CA VAL A 70 23.91 -11.08 14.06
C VAL A 70 23.45 -12.23 13.13
N PHE A 71 23.65 -13.48 13.53
CA PHE A 71 23.24 -14.64 12.74
C PHE A 71 21.71 -14.77 12.68
N GLY A 72 21.03 -14.56 13.82
CA GLY A 72 19.57 -14.52 13.89
C GLY A 72 18.96 -13.40 13.04
N PHE A 73 19.61 -12.23 12.99
CA PHE A 73 19.21 -11.14 12.09
C PHE A 73 19.26 -11.58 10.62
N GLY A 74 20.32 -12.28 10.20
CA GLY A 74 20.46 -12.79 8.83
C GLY A 74 19.32 -13.72 8.43
N ILE A 75 18.87 -14.60 9.33
CA ILE A 75 17.75 -15.52 9.08
C ILE A 75 16.44 -14.74 8.90
N ILE A 76 16.17 -13.74 9.73
CA ILE A 76 14.96 -12.90 9.62
C ILE A 76 14.94 -12.16 8.29
N VAL A 77 16.08 -11.58 7.89
CA VAL A 77 16.20 -10.88 6.61
C VAL A 77 15.94 -11.84 5.44
N LEU A 78 16.52 -13.04 5.49
CA LEU A 78 16.32 -14.06 4.47
C LEU A 78 14.85 -14.51 4.37
N MET A 79 14.19 -14.74 5.52
CA MET A 79 12.76 -15.08 5.57
C MET A 79 11.89 -13.95 4.99
N CYS A 80 12.19 -12.69 5.32
CA CYS A 80 11.50 -11.54 4.74
C CYS A 80 11.64 -11.51 3.21
N PHE A 81 12.84 -11.75 2.66
CA PHE A 81 13.03 -11.81 1.21
C PHE A 81 12.24 -12.95 0.56
N MET A 82 12.24 -14.13 1.18
CA MET A 82 11.48 -15.29 0.68
C MET A 82 9.97 -15.06 0.67
N VAL A 83 9.44 -14.18 1.52
CA VAL A 83 8.01 -13.84 1.52
C VAL A 83 7.71 -12.66 0.60
N VAL A 84 8.51 -11.58 0.66
CA VAL A 84 8.25 -10.33 -0.07
C VAL A 84 8.40 -10.51 -1.58
N ILE A 85 9.42 -11.25 -2.03
CA ILE A 85 9.69 -11.44 -3.47
C ILE A 85 8.52 -12.17 -4.14
N PRO A 86 8.07 -13.35 -3.70
CA PRO A 86 6.91 -14.02 -4.29
C PRO A 86 5.63 -13.20 -4.16
N SER A 87 5.42 -12.52 -3.02
CA SER A 87 4.26 -11.66 -2.81
C SER A 87 4.17 -10.51 -3.82
N TYR A 88 5.33 -10.01 -4.29
CA TYR A 88 5.37 -8.97 -5.30
C TYR A 88 4.90 -9.44 -6.69
N PHE A 89 5.06 -10.73 -6.99
CA PHE A 89 4.64 -11.33 -8.26
C PHE A 89 3.25 -11.96 -8.22
N LEU A 90 2.88 -12.60 -7.11
CA LEU A 90 1.62 -13.35 -6.96
C LEU A 90 0.43 -12.45 -6.60
N THR A 91 0.69 -11.37 -5.85
CA THR A 91 -0.36 -10.42 -5.43
C THR A 91 -0.19 -9.06 -6.10
N PRO A 92 -1.26 -8.27 -6.27
CA PRO A 92 -1.18 -6.92 -6.80
C PRO A 92 -0.59 -5.92 -5.78
N MET A 93 0.54 -6.28 -5.15
CA MET A 93 1.32 -5.45 -4.22
C MET A 93 1.58 -4.04 -4.79
N ARG A 94 1.80 -3.94 -6.10
CA ARG A 94 1.95 -2.66 -6.81
C ARG A 94 0.75 -1.75 -6.63
N LEU A 95 -0.48 -2.29 -6.68
CA LEU A 95 -1.70 -1.50 -6.47
C LEU A 95 -1.84 -1.08 -5.00
N TYR A 96 -1.46 -1.94 -4.05
CA TYR A 96 -1.46 -1.59 -2.63
C TYR A 96 -0.47 -0.47 -2.32
N ILE A 97 0.75 -0.54 -2.84
CA ILE A 97 1.78 0.50 -2.66
C ILE A 97 1.34 1.82 -3.28
N LYS A 98 0.78 1.81 -4.50
CA LYS A 98 0.24 3.02 -5.16
C LYS A 98 -0.94 3.61 -4.39
N SER A 99 -1.83 2.76 -3.87
CA SER A 99 -2.98 3.19 -3.04
C SER A 99 -2.54 3.77 -1.70
N LEU A 100 -1.48 3.22 -1.10
CA LEU A 100 -0.85 3.74 0.10
C LEU A 100 -0.23 5.12 -0.15
N TYR A 101 0.52 5.28 -1.24
CA TYR A 101 1.11 6.56 -1.63
C TYR A 101 0.04 7.63 -1.88
N PHE A 102 -1.04 7.25 -2.58
CA PHE A 102 -2.22 8.09 -2.76
C PHE A 102 -2.78 8.56 -1.41
N PHE A 103 -2.99 7.65 -0.46
CA PHE A 103 -3.53 7.98 0.87
C PHE A 103 -2.62 8.94 1.66
N VAL A 104 -1.31 8.73 1.63
CA VAL A 104 -0.34 9.61 2.31
C VAL A 104 -0.32 11.00 1.67
N LYS A 105 -0.36 11.07 0.34
CA LYS A 105 -0.38 12.33 -0.42
C LYS A 105 -1.69 13.11 -0.22
N ASP A 106 -2.82 12.42 -0.24
CA ASP A 106 -4.16 12.98 0.02
C ASP A 106 -4.22 13.63 1.42
N ARG A 107 -3.74 12.92 2.46
CA ARG A 107 -3.63 13.44 3.83
C ARG A 107 -2.69 14.64 3.97
N LYS A 108 -1.61 14.71 3.18
CA LYS A 108 -0.70 15.86 3.18
C LYS A 108 -1.38 17.10 2.58
N ASN A 109 -2.16 16.92 1.52
CA ASN A 109 -2.91 18.01 0.89
C ASN A 109 -4.09 18.50 1.74
N GLU A 110 -4.74 17.63 2.53
CA GLU A 110 -5.78 18.03 3.50
C GLU A 110 -5.22 18.88 4.65
N LYS A 111 -3.96 18.67 5.05
CA LYS A 111 -3.30 19.46 6.11
C LYS A 111 -2.75 20.82 5.65
N CYS A 112 -2.66 21.05 4.34
CA CYS A 112 -2.18 22.31 3.75
C CYS A 112 -3.33 23.24 3.30
N LYS A 113 -4.57 22.89 3.62
CA LYS A 113 -5.76 23.75 3.49
C LYS A 113 -6.22 24.20 4.87
#